data_AF-A0A392LZ33-F1
#
_entry.id   AF-A0A392LZ33-F1
#
_cell.length_a   1.000
_cell.length_b   1.000
_cell.length_c   1.000
_cell.angle_alpha   90.00
_cell.angle_beta   90.00
_cell.angle_gamma   90.00
#
_symmetry.space_group_name_H-M   'P 1'
#
loop_
_entity.id
_entity.type
_entity.pdbx_description
1 polymer ?
#
loop_
_entity_poly.entity_id
_entity_poly.type
_entity_poly.pdbx_seq_one_letter_code
_entity_poly.pdbx_strand_id
1 'polypeptide(L)'
;KPLGLLSLLDEESTFPNGTDLTFADKLKQHLKSNSCFRGERDKAFTVRHYAGEVSYDTTAFLEKNRDLLHVDSIQLLSSSKCHLPQIFASYMLTQSEKPIVGPLHKLGGADSQKLSVATKFKAQLFQLMQRLESTTPHFIRCIKPNNLQSPGSYEQGLVLQQLRCCGVLEVVRISRSGFPTRMSHQKFAKRYGFLLLENVASQDPLSVSVAILHQFNILPEMYQVGYTKLFFRTGQIGVLEDTRNRTLHGILRVQSCFRGYQARCLRKELWRGITTLQSFIRGEKTRKGFATSLQRHRAAVIIQKHVKTTYARNRMKMTTGAAVVIQSFIRGLLVRRCSGDIGFLKSGGMKTNEADEVLVKASFLAELQRRVLKAEAGLREKEEENDILHQRLQQYESRWSEYELKMKSMEEVWQKQMRSLQSSLSIAKKSLAMDDSERNSDASVNASDDKEYSWDVGNNQRRQESSGTRSMSAGLSVISRLAEEFEQRSQVFGDDAKFLVEVGKRTMLQDCVKQRLF
;
A
#
# COMPACT_ATOMS: atom_id res chain seq x y z
N LYS A 1 -1.43 32.69 48.26
CA LYS A 1 -0.44 33.16 49.25
C LYS A 1 -1.05 34.33 50.02
N PRO A 2 -0.76 34.50 51.31
CA PRO A 2 -1.31 35.57 52.13
C PRO A 2 -0.84 36.97 51.70
N LEU A 3 0.38 37.10 51.16
CA LEU A 3 0.90 38.31 50.50
C LEU A 3 1.05 38.04 49.00
N GLY A 4 -0.07 38.05 48.28
CA GLY A 4 -0.13 37.91 46.82
C GLY A 4 -0.82 39.11 46.17
N LEU A 5 -0.78 39.16 44.84
CA LEU A 5 -1.35 40.28 44.08
C LEU A 5 -2.82 40.54 44.41
N LEU A 6 -3.67 39.50 44.40
CA LEU A 6 -5.09 39.64 44.70
C LEU A 6 -5.37 40.00 46.16
N SER A 7 -4.56 39.50 47.12
CA SER A 7 -4.78 39.84 48.53
C SER A 7 -4.38 41.27 48.85
N LEU A 8 -3.31 41.78 48.22
CA LEU A 8 -2.93 43.19 48.31
C LEU A 8 -3.96 44.10 47.63
N LEU A 9 -4.58 43.63 46.55
CA LEU A 9 -5.68 44.33 45.88
C LEU A 9 -6.90 44.43 46.79
N ASP A 10 -7.29 43.33 47.43
CA ASP A 10 -8.42 43.31 48.36
C ASP A 10 -8.18 44.20 49.58
N GLU A 11 -6.98 44.14 50.15
CA GLU A 11 -6.58 45.00 51.28
C GLU A 11 -6.66 46.49 50.91
N GLU A 12 -6.08 46.88 49.77
CA GLU A 12 -6.10 48.28 49.32
C GLU A 12 -7.51 48.74 48.90
N SER A 13 -8.34 47.84 48.37
CA SER A 13 -9.75 48.12 48.05
C SER A 13 -10.56 48.47 49.30
N THR A 14 -10.23 47.92 50.47
CA THR A 14 -10.90 48.26 51.74
C THR A 14 -10.40 49.56 52.37
N PHE A 15 -9.26 50.09 51.90
CA PHE A 15 -8.67 51.29 52.46
C PHE A 15 -9.42 52.54 51.95
N PRO A 16 -9.94 53.43 52.82
CA PRO A 16 -10.77 54.58 52.39
C PRO A 16 -10.04 55.54 51.45
N ASN A 17 -8.75 55.75 51.68
CA ASN A 17 -7.89 56.65 50.89
C ASN A 17 -6.99 55.88 49.90
N GLY A 18 -7.29 54.60 49.65
CA GLY A 18 -6.54 53.77 48.71
C GLY A 18 -6.74 54.28 47.29
N THR A 19 -5.65 54.44 46.55
CA THR A 19 -5.65 54.86 45.13
C THR A 19 -4.93 53.81 44.29
N ASP A 20 -5.20 53.78 42.99
CA ASP A 20 -4.51 52.85 42.08
C ASP A 20 -2.98 53.02 42.08
N LEU A 21 -2.49 54.21 42.46
CA LEU A 21 -1.06 54.50 42.61
C LEU A 21 -0.52 53.89 43.91
N THR A 22 -1.20 54.08 45.04
CA THR A 22 -0.80 53.44 46.31
C THR A 22 -0.83 51.92 46.21
N PHE A 23 -1.80 51.37 45.48
CA PHE A 23 -1.84 49.96 45.13
C PHE A 23 -0.61 49.51 44.33
N ALA A 24 -0.27 50.24 43.25
CA ALA A 24 0.90 49.92 42.42
C ALA A 24 2.20 49.95 43.23
N ASP A 25 2.38 50.96 44.09
CA ASP A 25 3.57 51.07 44.94
C ASP A 25 3.63 49.97 46.00
N LYS A 26 2.48 49.60 46.58
CA LYS A 26 2.37 48.47 47.51
C LYS A 26 2.74 47.15 46.84
N LEU A 27 2.30 46.91 45.61
CA LEU A 27 2.72 45.73 44.83
C LEU A 27 4.24 45.73 44.62
N LYS A 28 4.84 46.87 44.24
CA LYS A 28 6.29 47.00 44.05
C LYS A 28 7.04 46.70 45.35
N GLN A 29 6.59 47.24 46.47
CA GLN A 29 7.24 47.04 47.76
C GLN A 29 7.22 45.58 48.21
N HIS A 30 6.07 44.91 48.10
CA HIS A 30 5.87 43.56 48.63
C HIS A 30 6.27 42.44 47.67
N LEU A 31 6.26 42.67 46.36
CA LEU A 31 6.54 41.64 45.34
C LEU A 31 7.90 41.81 44.63
N LYS A 32 8.71 42.82 44.96
CA LYS A 32 10.03 43.05 44.34
C LYS A 32 10.98 41.85 44.33
N SER A 33 10.90 40.97 45.34
CA SER A 33 11.78 39.81 45.46
C SER A 33 11.33 38.62 44.60
N ASN A 34 10.14 38.68 44.01
CA ASN A 34 9.59 37.59 43.23
C ASN A 34 10.06 37.66 41.77
N SER A 35 10.75 36.62 41.30
CA SER A 35 11.27 36.55 39.92
C SER A 35 10.21 36.63 38.81
N CYS A 36 8.94 36.38 39.15
CA CYS A 36 7.81 36.44 38.21
C CYS A 36 7.09 37.79 38.20
N PHE A 37 7.52 38.75 39.01
CA PHE A 37 6.93 40.09 39.10
C PHE A 37 7.99 41.14 38.77
N ARG A 38 7.59 42.15 38.01
CA ARG A 38 8.41 43.33 37.72
C ARG A 38 7.55 44.57 37.93
N GLY A 39 8.00 45.45 38.81
CA GLY A 39 7.39 46.77 38.96
C GLY A 39 7.78 47.68 37.80
N GLU A 40 6.81 48.36 37.18
CA GLU A 40 7.08 49.36 36.14
C GLU A 40 6.96 50.78 36.72
N ARG A 41 7.28 51.79 35.91
CA ARG A 41 7.00 53.19 36.27
C ARG A 41 5.50 53.44 36.32
N ASP A 42 5.10 54.44 37.09
CA ASP A 42 3.70 54.87 37.23
C ASP A 42 2.76 53.76 37.73
N LYS A 43 1.53 53.72 37.19
CA LYS A 43 0.43 52.80 37.50
C LYS A 43 0.54 51.47 36.75
N ALA A 44 1.72 50.88 36.63
CA ALA A 44 1.89 49.63 35.88
C ALA A 44 2.77 48.60 36.59
N PHE A 45 2.53 47.34 36.28
CA PHE A 45 3.39 46.21 36.66
C PHE A 45 3.33 45.10 35.60
N THR A 46 4.36 44.25 35.57
CA THR A 46 4.46 43.14 34.63
C THR A 46 4.53 41.81 35.40
N VAL A 47 3.78 40.82 34.92
CA VAL A 47 3.81 39.45 35.45
C VAL A 47 4.33 38.52 34.37
N ARG A 48 5.29 37.67 34.72
CA ARG A 48 5.78 36.60 33.86
C ARG A 48 4.89 35.36 34.02
N HIS A 49 3.97 35.18 33.08
CA HIS A 49 3.14 33.98 32.95
C HIS A 49 3.88 32.89 32.16
N TYR A 50 3.35 31.67 32.15
CA TYR A 50 3.92 30.59 31.34
C TYR A 50 3.95 30.93 29.83
N ALA A 51 3.01 31.76 29.38
CA ALA A 51 2.86 32.18 27.99
C ALA A 51 3.77 33.37 27.60
N GLY A 52 4.38 34.05 28.58
CA GLY A 52 5.16 35.26 28.37
C GLY A 52 4.93 36.33 29.44
N GLU A 53 5.60 37.47 29.28
CA GLU A 53 5.44 38.64 30.14
C GLU A 53 4.21 39.44 29.70
N VAL A 54 3.36 39.82 30.67
CA VAL A 54 2.15 40.63 30.43
C VAL A 54 2.19 41.83 31.36
N SER A 55 2.07 43.02 30.76
CA SER A 55 1.99 44.28 31.50
C SER A 55 0.53 44.65 31.78
N TYR A 56 0.28 45.04 33.02
CA TYR A 56 -1.02 45.43 33.56
C TYR A 56 -0.96 46.88 34.00
N ASP A 57 -1.94 47.67 33.56
CA ASP A 57 -2.21 49.02 34.06
C ASP A 57 -3.15 48.91 35.26
N THR A 58 -2.79 49.50 36.40
CA THR A 58 -3.58 49.48 37.64
C THR A 58 -4.75 50.46 37.61
N THR A 59 -4.91 51.28 36.57
CA THR A 59 -6.00 52.25 36.46
C THR A 59 -7.37 51.58 36.62
N ALA A 60 -8.15 52.10 37.57
CA ALA A 60 -9.47 51.62 37.97
C ALA A 60 -9.49 50.18 38.53
N PHE A 61 -8.37 49.62 38.98
CA PHE A 61 -8.36 48.28 39.58
C PHE A 61 -9.13 48.26 40.90
N LEU A 62 -8.95 49.28 41.75
CA LEU A 62 -9.62 49.31 43.05
C LEU A 62 -11.13 49.43 42.90
N GLU A 63 -11.60 50.32 42.01
CA GLU A 63 -13.01 50.51 41.71
C GLU A 63 -13.65 49.24 41.13
N LYS A 64 -13.02 48.63 40.12
CA LYS A 64 -13.50 47.38 39.50
C LYS A 64 -13.53 46.22 40.50
N ASN A 65 -12.59 46.17 41.44
CA ASN A 65 -12.54 45.11 42.44
C ASN A 65 -13.57 45.30 43.56
N ARG A 66 -13.92 46.56 43.88
CA ARG A 66 -14.91 46.92 44.90
C ARG A 66 -16.32 46.49 44.50
N ASP A 67 -16.70 46.61 43.22
CA ASP A 67 -18.00 46.15 42.69
C ASP A 67 -19.18 46.60 43.56
N LEU A 68 -19.12 47.86 44.02
CA LEU A 68 -20.07 48.41 44.98
C LEU A 68 -21.40 48.69 44.28
N LEU A 69 -22.43 47.95 44.69
CA LEU A 69 -23.82 48.26 44.37
C LEU A 69 -24.47 48.91 45.58
N HIS A 70 -25.02 50.11 45.41
CA HIS A 70 -25.65 50.83 46.51
C HIS A 70 -26.93 50.12 46.97
N VAL A 71 -27.12 50.01 48.29
CA VAL A 71 -28.30 49.33 48.88
C VAL A 71 -29.60 49.99 48.42
N ASP A 72 -29.62 51.32 48.32
CA ASP A 72 -30.80 52.06 47.80
C ASP A 72 -31.15 51.67 46.37
N SER A 73 -30.17 51.33 45.53
CA SER A 73 -30.44 50.83 44.17
C SER A 73 -31.14 49.47 44.22
N ILE A 74 -30.75 48.60 45.15
CA ILE A 74 -31.38 47.30 45.36
C ILE A 74 -32.80 47.47 45.93
N GLN A 75 -32.99 48.40 46.86
CA GLN A 75 -34.30 48.73 47.41
C GLN A 75 -35.22 49.33 46.35
N LEU A 76 -34.70 50.22 45.50
CA LEU A 76 -35.44 50.78 44.36
C LEU A 76 -35.92 49.66 43.43
N LEU A 77 -35.02 48.73 43.07
CA LEU A 77 -35.38 47.55 42.26
C LEU A 77 -36.44 46.67 42.94
N SER A 78 -36.35 46.49 44.26
CA SER A 78 -37.35 45.74 45.04
C SER A 78 -38.73 46.41 45.07
N SER A 79 -38.76 47.74 45.01
CA SER A 79 -39.99 48.55 45.03
C SER A 79 -40.67 48.68 43.66
N SER A 80 -40.00 48.23 42.60
CA SER A 80 -40.54 48.26 41.24
C SER A 80 -41.80 47.41 41.12
N LYS A 81 -42.76 47.82 40.28
CA LYS A 81 -43.97 47.06 39.96
C LYS A 81 -43.73 45.92 38.96
N CYS A 82 -42.58 45.91 38.30
CA CYS A 82 -42.21 44.90 37.32
C CYS A 82 -41.58 43.68 38.01
N HIS A 83 -41.92 42.49 37.54
CA HIS A 83 -41.46 41.23 38.16
C HIS A 83 -39.95 41.02 38.07
N LEU A 84 -39.34 41.36 36.92
CA LEU A 84 -37.92 41.14 36.66
C LEU A 84 -37.00 41.92 37.64
N PRO A 85 -37.16 43.23 37.88
CA PRO A 85 -36.43 43.95 38.93
C PRO A 85 -36.59 43.37 40.35
N GLN A 86 -37.79 42.89 40.68
CA GLN A 86 -38.06 42.26 41.99
C GLN A 86 -37.30 40.93 42.14
N ILE A 87 -37.23 40.12 41.09
CA ILE A 87 -36.42 38.89 41.07
C ILE A 87 -34.94 39.23 41.30
N PHE A 88 -34.39 40.23 40.61
CA PHE A 88 -33.01 40.65 40.82
C PHE A 88 -32.76 41.15 42.24
N ALA A 89 -33.63 41.99 42.78
CA ALA A 89 -33.50 42.49 44.15
C ALA A 89 -33.56 41.36 45.19
N SER A 90 -34.53 40.44 45.06
CA SER A 90 -34.66 39.29 45.96
C SER A 90 -33.45 38.35 45.90
N TYR A 91 -32.87 38.13 44.72
CA TYR A 91 -31.64 37.35 44.56
C TYR A 91 -30.42 38.02 45.23
N MET A 92 -30.28 39.35 45.09
CA MET A 92 -29.19 40.10 45.70
C MET A 92 -29.31 40.19 47.23
N LEU A 93 -30.53 40.24 47.75
CA LEU A 93 -30.79 40.21 49.19
C LEU A 93 -30.56 38.80 49.78
N THR A 94 -30.97 37.74 49.09
CA THR A 94 -30.78 36.34 49.56
C THR A 94 -29.34 35.83 49.44
N GLN A 95 -28.54 36.33 48.49
CA GLN A 95 -27.09 36.08 48.48
C GLN A 95 -26.36 36.68 49.68
N SER A 96 -26.97 37.62 50.41
CA SER A 96 -26.43 38.16 51.66
C SER A 96 -26.49 37.20 52.84
N GLU A 97 -27.33 36.16 52.75
CA GLU A 97 -27.66 35.29 53.89
C GLU A 97 -27.05 33.89 53.80
N LYS A 98 -26.56 33.45 52.64
CA LYS A 98 -25.95 32.11 52.50
C LYS A 98 -24.46 32.14 52.87
N PRO A 99 -24.03 31.48 53.97
CA PRO A 99 -22.61 31.31 54.25
C PRO A 99 -22.01 30.32 53.23
N ILE A 100 -21.13 30.81 52.37
CA ILE A 100 -20.34 29.94 51.48
C ILE A 100 -19.24 29.29 52.33
N VAL A 101 -19.38 27.98 52.52
CA VAL A 101 -18.63 27.03 53.35
C VAL A 101 -17.10 27.24 53.41
N GLY A 102 -16.55 27.33 54.64
CA GLY A 102 -15.14 27.15 55.00
C GLY A 102 -14.80 27.62 56.45
N PRO A 103 -14.03 26.88 57.29
CA PRO A 103 -13.92 27.14 58.74
C PRO A 103 -12.89 28.20 59.16
N LEU A 104 -12.64 29.23 58.36
CA LEU A 104 -11.79 30.34 58.76
C LEU A 104 -12.48 31.65 58.35
N HIS A 105 -12.73 32.53 59.32
CA HIS A 105 -13.47 33.80 59.22
C HIS A 105 -14.99 33.70 59.42
N LYS A 106 -15.40 33.58 60.70
CA LYS A 106 -16.72 34.04 61.16
C LYS A 106 -16.69 35.56 61.30
N LEU A 107 -17.17 36.30 60.30
CA LEU A 107 -17.75 37.64 60.49
C LEU A 107 -19.22 37.57 60.03
N GLY A 108 -20.10 38.15 60.84
CA GLY A 108 -21.55 37.96 60.79
C GLY A 108 -22.27 38.56 59.57
N GLY A 109 -23.53 38.18 59.43
CA GLY A 109 -24.45 38.57 58.35
C GLY A 109 -24.58 40.09 58.21
N ALA A 110 -24.08 40.58 57.08
CA ALA A 110 -24.25 41.91 56.45
C ALA A 110 -23.24 42.05 55.27
N ASP A 111 -22.21 41.20 55.22
CA ASP A 111 -20.98 41.45 54.44
C ASP A 111 -20.85 40.70 53.09
N SER A 112 -21.87 40.00 52.60
CA SER A 112 -21.77 39.33 51.28
C SER A 112 -21.59 40.34 50.13
N GLN A 113 -22.13 41.56 50.28
CA GLN A 113 -21.91 42.69 49.38
C GLN A 113 -20.53 43.35 49.52
N LYS A 114 -19.73 43.00 50.54
CA LYS A 114 -18.37 43.49 50.72
C LYS A 114 -17.29 42.53 50.18
N LEU A 115 -17.68 41.39 49.61
CA LEU A 115 -16.74 40.50 48.96
C LEU A 115 -16.28 41.11 47.64
N SER A 116 -14.97 41.31 47.51
CA SER A 116 -14.36 41.81 46.28
C SER A 116 -14.55 40.86 45.10
N VAL A 117 -14.47 41.40 43.89
CA VAL A 117 -14.51 40.60 42.65
C VAL A 117 -13.41 39.54 42.65
N ALA A 118 -12.20 39.90 43.07
CA ALA A 118 -11.08 38.97 43.15
C ALA A 118 -11.35 37.79 44.12
N THR A 119 -12.00 38.05 45.26
CA THR A 119 -12.35 36.99 46.21
C THR A 119 -13.42 36.06 45.64
N LYS A 120 -14.47 36.61 45.03
CA LYS A 120 -15.52 35.84 44.34
C LYS A 120 -14.93 34.96 43.23
N PHE A 121 -14.10 35.56 42.36
CA PHE A 121 -13.43 34.87 41.25
C PHE A 121 -12.54 33.72 41.75
N LYS A 122 -11.73 33.97 42.79
CA LYS A 122 -10.85 32.95 43.37
C LYS A 122 -11.64 31.76 43.93
N ALA A 123 -12.73 32.01 44.64
CA ALA A 123 -13.58 30.96 45.19
C ALA A 123 -14.21 30.09 44.08
N GLN A 124 -14.79 30.73 43.05
CA GLN A 124 -15.38 30.04 41.90
C GLN A 124 -14.33 29.23 41.12
N LEU A 125 -13.15 29.79 40.89
CA LEU A 125 -12.06 29.10 40.21
C LEU A 125 -11.58 27.88 41.01
N PHE A 126 -11.46 27.99 42.33
CA PHE A 126 -11.06 26.86 43.18
C PHE A 126 -12.09 25.72 43.14
N GLN A 127 -13.38 26.05 43.20
CA GLN A 127 -14.47 25.07 43.07
C GLN A 127 -14.43 24.38 41.69
N LEU A 128 -14.17 25.13 40.61
CA LEU A 128 -14.00 24.58 39.27
C LEU A 128 -12.79 23.62 39.21
N MET A 129 -11.65 24.01 39.77
CA MET A 129 -10.45 23.18 39.78
C MET A 129 -10.67 21.87 40.54
N GLN A 130 -11.30 21.90 41.72
CA GLN A 130 -11.66 20.68 42.46
C GLN A 130 -12.55 19.74 41.65
N ARG A 131 -13.51 20.30 40.89
CA ARG A 131 -14.40 19.52 40.02
C ARG A 131 -13.65 18.92 38.82
N LEU A 132 -12.65 19.62 38.27
CA LEU A 132 -11.82 19.09 37.19
C LEU A 132 -10.88 18.00 37.70
N GLU A 133 -10.27 18.19 38.87
CA GLU A 133 -9.34 17.25 39.50
C GLU A 133 -10.00 15.91 39.90
N SER A 134 -11.32 15.91 40.16
CA SER A 134 -12.08 14.68 40.44
C SER A 134 -12.47 13.90 39.18
N THR A 135 -12.07 14.36 37.99
CA THR A 135 -12.40 13.74 36.70
C THR A 135 -11.15 13.38 35.90
N THR A 136 -11.32 12.67 34.78
CA THR A 136 -10.25 12.40 33.81
C THR A 136 -10.24 13.50 32.74
N PRO A 137 -9.21 14.36 32.66
CA PRO A 137 -9.23 15.49 31.75
C PRO A 137 -8.89 15.10 30.31
N HIS A 138 -9.66 15.63 29.37
CA HIS A 138 -9.39 15.58 27.93
C HIS A 138 -9.21 16.99 27.39
N PHE A 139 -8.12 17.25 26.65
CA PHE A 139 -7.77 18.61 26.21
C PHE A 139 -8.02 18.81 24.71
N ILE A 140 -8.83 19.82 24.37
CA ILE A 140 -9.00 20.31 23.01
C ILE A 140 -8.42 21.72 22.93
N ARG A 141 -7.55 21.98 21.95
CA ARG A 141 -6.94 23.29 21.72
C ARG A 141 -7.40 23.84 20.37
N CYS A 142 -8.20 24.88 20.40
CA CYS A 142 -8.67 25.56 19.19
C CYS A 142 -7.62 26.58 18.72
N ILE A 143 -7.36 26.64 17.42
CA ILE A 143 -6.40 27.56 16.81
C ILE A 143 -7.11 28.39 15.73
N LYS A 144 -7.01 29.72 15.83
CA LYS A 144 -7.48 30.67 14.81
C LYS A 144 -6.41 30.80 13.71
N PRO A 145 -6.67 30.39 12.46
CA PRO A 145 -5.63 30.34 11.43
C PRO A 145 -5.28 31.72 10.86
N ASN A 146 -6.22 32.66 10.85
CA ASN A 146 -6.02 34.04 10.39
C ASN A 146 -7.05 34.97 11.04
N ASN A 147 -6.76 36.27 11.10
CA ASN A 147 -7.67 37.24 11.71
C ASN A 147 -8.91 37.59 10.88
N LEU A 148 -8.81 37.46 9.55
CA LEU A 148 -9.86 37.78 8.59
C LEU A 148 -10.96 36.71 8.48
N GLN A 149 -10.84 35.60 9.21
CA GLN A 149 -11.76 34.46 9.15
C GLN A 149 -11.91 33.86 7.74
N SER A 150 -10.88 34.04 6.90
CA SER A 150 -10.87 33.54 5.52
C SER A 150 -10.47 32.05 5.46
N PRO A 151 -11.21 31.20 4.72
CA PRO A 151 -10.85 29.80 4.58
C PRO A 151 -9.53 29.65 3.81
N GLY A 152 -8.71 28.67 4.19
CA GLY A 152 -7.44 28.37 3.51
C GLY A 152 -6.28 29.36 3.76
N SER A 153 -6.53 30.47 4.44
CA SER A 153 -5.51 31.45 4.80
C SER A 153 -4.85 31.11 6.14
N TYR A 154 -3.51 31.18 6.19
CA TYR A 154 -2.69 30.83 7.35
C TYR A 154 -1.71 31.95 7.68
N GLU A 155 -1.87 32.54 8.85
CA GLU A 155 -0.99 33.60 9.37
C GLU A 155 -0.02 32.99 10.39
N GLN A 156 1.22 32.73 9.96
CA GLN A 156 2.23 32.04 10.77
C GLN A 156 2.50 32.72 12.11
N GLY A 157 2.60 34.06 12.14
CA GLY A 157 2.88 34.81 13.36
C GLY A 157 1.78 34.63 14.42
N LEU A 158 0.52 34.81 13.99
CA LEU A 158 -0.66 34.62 14.82
C LEU A 158 -0.78 33.20 15.36
N VAL A 159 -0.59 32.18 14.50
CA VAL A 159 -0.68 30.78 14.92
C VAL A 159 0.46 30.42 15.87
N LEU A 160 1.69 30.88 15.60
CA LEU A 160 2.83 30.63 16.48
C LEU A 160 2.62 31.25 17.87
N GLN A 161 2.07 32.46 17.94
CA GLN A 161 1.73 33.11 19.21
C GLN A 161 0.69 32.30 19.98
N GLN A 162 -0.36 31.81 19.31
CA GLN A 162 -1.35 30.93 19.94
C GLN A 162 -0.73 29.63 20.46
N LEU A 163 0.17 28.99 19.71
CA LEU A 163 0.83 27.76 20.16
C LEU A 163 1.69 27.97 21.43
N ARG A 164 2.32 29.15 21.56
CA ARG A 164 3.00 29.57 22.79
C ARG A 164 1.99 29.78 23.93
N CYS A 165 0.96 30.59 23.69
CA CYS A 165 -0.05 30.93 24.70
C CYS A 165 -0.87 29.72 25.15
N CYS A 166 -1.15 28.74 24.30
CA CYS A 166 -1.89 27.53 24.66
C CYS A 166 -1.02 26.47 25.33
N GLY A 167 0.29 26.70 25.48
CA GLY A 167 1.23 25.76 26.09
C GLY A 167 1.53 24.53 25.23
N VAL A 168 1.16 24.53 23.95
CA VAL A 168 1.39 23.39 23.05
C VAL A 168 2.88 23.14 22.87
N LEU A 169 3.68 24.21 22.71
CA LEU A 169 5.13 24.10 22.60
C LEU A 169 5.78 23.57 23.88
N GLU A 170 5.23 23.91 25.04
CA GLU A 170 5.70 23.44 26.34
C GLU A 170 5.43 21.94 26.51
N VAL A 171 4.24 21.47 26.13
CA VAL A 171 3.91 20.03 26.08
C VAL A 171 4.85 19.28 25.14
N VAL A 172 5.13 19.84 23.96
CA VAL A 172 6.10 19.26 23.02
C VAL A 172 7.50 19.22 23.64
N ARG A 173 7.92 20.28 24.34
CA ARG A 173 9.22 20.34 25.03
C ARG A 173 9.36 19.27 26.10
N ILE A 174 8.34 19.12 26.96
CA ILE A 174 8.29 18.07 27.99
C ILE A 174 8.32 16.68 27.32
N SER A 175 7.52 16.48 26.28
CA SER A 175 7.49 15.22 25.52
C SER A 175 8.86 14.88 24.92
N ARG A 176 9.59 15.87 24.38
CA ARG A 176 10.96 15.70 23.86
C ARG A 176 12.00 15.39 24.93
N SER A 177 11.81 15.85 26.17
CA SER A 177 12.69 15.52 27.29
C SER A 177 12.53 14.07 27.76
N GLY A 178 11.37 13.46 27.48
CA GLY A 178 11.11 12.04 27.70
C GLY A 178 11.37 11.19 26.44
N PHE A 179 10.48 10.22 26.23
CA PHE A 179 10.54 9.29 25.09
C PHE A 179 9.25 9.41 24.27
N PRO A 180 9.20 10.35 23.30
CA PRO A 180 7.98 10.64 22.55
C PRO A 180 7.60 9.50 21.59
N THR A 181 8.58 8.77 21.06
CA THR A 181 8.35 7.67 20.13
C THR A 181 8.29 6.37 20.90
N ARG A 182 7.16 5.66 20.80
CA ARG A 182 6.91 4.41 21.52
C ARG A 182 6.44 3.34 20.54
N MET A 183 7.04 2.16 20.55
CA MET A 183 6.65 1.07 19.66
C MET A 183 6.76 -0.28 20.34
N SER A 184 5.80 -1.18 20.11
CA SER A 184 5.90 -2.54 20.65
C SER A 184 7.07 -3.30 20.03
N HIS A 185 7.64 -4.24 20.80
CA HIS A 185 8.71 -5.12 20.32
C HIS A 185 8.32 -5.82 19.01
N GLN A 186 7.09 -6.34 18.93
CA GLN A 186 6.56 -6.98 17.73
C GLN A 186 6.52 -6.04 16.51
N LYS A 187 6.04 -4.80 16.69
CA LYS A 187 5.94 -3.83 15.59
C LYS A 187 7.33 -3.38 15.15
N PHE A 188 8.27 -3.22 16.08
CA PHE A 188 9.65 -2.87 15.79
C PHE A 188 10.38 -3.97 15.03
N ALA A 189 10.34 -5.20 15.55
CA ALA A 189 10.92 -6.38 14.91
C ALA A 189 10.35 -6.62 13.51
N LYS A 190 9.02 -6.56 13.32
CA LYS A 190 8.42 -6.75 11.99
C LYS A 190 8.84 -5.67 11.00
N ARG A 191 9.03 -4.43 11.46
CA ARG A 191 9.31 -3.27 10.60
C ARG A 191 10.78 -3.17 10.20
N TYR A 192 11.70 -3.50 11.11
CA TYR A 192 13.14 -3.31 10.94
C TYR A 192 13.95 -4.60 10.99
N GLY A 193 13.34 -5.75 11.29
CA GLY A 193 14.02 -7.04 11.43
C GLY A 193 14.82 -7.46 10.21
N PHE A 194 14.37 -7.11 9.01
CA PHE A 194 15.11 -7.40 7.77
C PHE A 194 16.39 -6.57 7.59
N LEU A 195 16.62 -5.57 8.44
CA LEU A 195 17.88 -4.81 8.46
C LEU A 195 18.99 -5.57 9.19
N LEU A 196 18.65 -6.62 9.94
CA LEU A 196 19.64 -7.49 10.56
C LEU A 196 20.34 -8.32 9.48
N LEU A 197 21.67 -8.41 9.57
CA LEU A 197 22.47 -9.24 8.68
C LEU A 197 22.36 -10.74 9.03
N GLU A 198 22.09 -11.05 10.30
CA GLU A 198 21.95 -12.43 10.78
C GLU A 198 20.52 -12.96 10.61
N ASN A 199 20.38 -14.26 10.43
CA ASN A 199 19.08 -14.89 10.17
C ASN A 199 18.30 -15.05 11.49
N VAL A 200 17.41 -14.09 11.78
CA VAL A 200 16.73 -13.97 13.09
C VAL A 200 15.35 -14.68 13.09
N ALA A 201 15.10 -15.57 12.13
CA ALA A 201 13.79 -16.18 11.89
C ALA A 201 13.19 -16.96 13.09
N SER A 202 13.98 -17.25 14.13
CA SER A 202 13.58 -18.00 15.32
C SER A 202 13.69 -17.24 16.64
N GLN A 203 14.00 -15.94 16.64
CA GLN A 203 14.15 -15.19 17.89
C GLN A 203 12.90 -14.42 18.28
N ASP A 204 12.74 -14.23 19.59
CA ASP A 204 11.64 -13.44 20.14
C ASP A 204 11.73 -11.97 19.70
N PRO A 205 10.59 -11.25 19.56
CA PRO A 205 10.59 -9.87 19.09
C PRO A 205 11.41 -8.89 19.94
N LEU A 206 11.61 -9.18 21.23
CA LEU A 206 12.42 -8.37 22.12
C LEU A 206 13.91 -8.53 21.76
N SER A 207 14.40 -9.75 21.63
CA SER A 207 15.77 -10.04 21.21
C SER A 207 16.08 -9.48 19.82
N VAL A 208 15.16 -9.62 18.86
CA VAL A 208 15.27 -8.99 17.53
C VAL A 208 15.41 -7.47 17.66
N SER A 209 14.57 -6.87 18.51
CA SER A 209 14.60 -5.42 18.72
C SER A 209 15.92 -4.97 19.32
N VAL A 210 16.41 -5.65 20.35
CA VAL A 210 17.69 -5.35 21.01
C VAL A 210 18.86 -5.52 20.04
N ALA A 211 18.88 -6.58 19.24
CA ALA A 211 19.91 -6.81 18.22
C ALA A 211 20.00 -5.65 17.21
N ILE A 212 18.85 -5.13 16.75
CA ILE A 212 18.81 -3.98 15.83
C ILE A 212 19.40 -2.74 16.51
N LEU A 213 19.06 -2.48 17.78
CA LEU A 213 19.58 -1.33 18.51
C LEU A 213 21.10 -1.37 18.62
N HIS A 214 21.67 -2.55 18.88
CA HIS A 214 23.12 -2.76 18.91
C HIS A 214 23.77 -2.63 17.53
N GLN A 215 23.21 -3.25 16.49
CA GLN A 215 23.79 -3.19 15.13
C GLN A 215 23.87 -1.75 14.60
N PHE A 216 22.87 -0.92 14.93
CA PHE A 216 22.82 0.49 14.52
C PHE A 216 23.52 1.44 15.51
N ASN A 217 24.19 0.91 16.55
CA ASN A 217 24.91 1.69 17.57
C ASN A 217 24.08 2.83 18.17
N ILE A 218 22.79 2.58 18.43
CA ILE A 218 21.95 3.57 19.12
C ILE A 218 22.39 3.60 20.58
N LEU A 219 22.80 4.77 21.06
CA LEU A 219 23.29 4.94 22.43
C LEU A 219 22.20 4.54 23.45
N PRO A 220 22.55 3.81 24.53
CA PRO A 220 21.59 3.42 25.58
C PRO A 220 20.82 4.57 26.24
N GLU A 221 21.34 5.80 26.22
CA GLU A 221 20.64 6.98 26.74
C GLU A 221 19.48 7.46 25.85
N MET A 222 19.51 7.05 24.57
CA MET A 222 18.59 7.50 23.54
C MET A 222 17.38 6.57 23.36
N TYR A 223 17.39 5.42 24.04
CA TYR A 223 16.25 4.51 24.11
C TYR A 223 16.08 3.90 25.50
N GLN A 224 14.89 3.35 25.76
CA GLN A 224 14.61 2.52 26.93
C GLN A 224 13.81 1.30 26.49
N VAL A 225 14.12 0.15 27.06
CA VAL A 225 13.45 -1.13 26.79
C VAL A 225 12.46 -1.39 27.92
N GLY A 226 11.18 -1.20 27.66
CA GLY A 226 10.12 -1.61 28.58
C GLY A 226 9.70 -3.06 28.34
N TYR A 227 8.86 -3.58 29.23
CA TYR A 227 8.34 -4.95 29.14
C TYR A 227 7.67 -5.27 27.79
N THR A 228 6.89 -4.34 27.24
CA THR A 228 6.12 -4.56 25.99
C THR A 228 6.52 -3.64 24.84
N LYS A 229 7.25 -2.57 25.13
CA LYS A 229 7.51 -1.46 24.20
C LYS A 229 8.93 -0.93 24.33
N LEU A 230 9.47 -0.48 23.22
CA LEU A 230 10.64 0.37 23.13
C LEU A 230 10.21 1.84 23.18
N PHE A 231 11.04 2.63 23.82
CA PHE A 231 10.87 4.06 24.02
C PHE A 231 12.08 4.76 23.44
N PHE A 232 11.89 5.70 22.52
CA PHE A 232 12.98 6.41 21.84
C PHE A 232 12.89 7.90 22.07
N ARG A 233 14.06 8.53 22.24
CA ARG A 233 14.19 9.98 22.13
C ARG A 233 14.01 10.43 20.68
N THR A 234 13.72 11.72 20.49
CA THR A 234 13.49 12.31 19.16
C THR A 234 14.68 12.07 18.22
N GLY A 235 14.39 11.73 16.96
CA GLY A 235 15.39 11.61 15.89
C GLY A 235 16.00 10.22 15.70
N GLN A 236 15.94 9.33 16.71
CA GLN A 236 16.59 8.01 16.62
C GLN A 236 15.96 7.09 15.59
N ILE A 237 14.62 7.12 15.48
CA ILE A 237 13.90 6.30 14.52
C ILE A 237 14.14 6.74 13.07
N GLY A 238 14.54 8.00 12.85
CA GLY A 238 14.79 8.54 11.51
C GLY A 238 15.93 7.82 10.80
N VAL A 239 17.03 7.56 11.52
CA VAL A 239 18.20 6.85 10.98
C VAL A 239 17.83 5.42 10.52
N LEU A 240 16.98 4.74 11.30
CA LEU A 240 16.46 3.41 10.95
C LEU A 240 15.57 3.46 9.71
N GLU A 241 14.68 4.46 9.61
CA GLU A 241 13.82 4.64 8.43
C GLU A 241 14.61 4.99 7.16
N ASP A 242 15.62 5.85 7.27
CA ASP A 242 16.47 6.20 6.13
C ASP A 242 17.20 4.96 5.61
N THR A 243 17.75 4.13 6.51
CA THR A 243 18.42 2.88 6.12
C THR A 243 17.43 1.89 5.52
N ARG A 244 16.23 1.80 6.09
CA ARG A 244 15.12 0.99 5.58
C ARG A 244 14.78 1.38 4.13
N ASN A 245 14.61 2.67 3.88
CA ASN A 245 14.26 3.18 2.54
C ASN A 245 15.39 2.92 1.53
N ARG A 246 16.66 3.10 1.92
CA ARG A 246 17.80 2.75 1.05
C ARG A 246 17.84 1.26 0.71
N THR A 247 17.60 0.40 1.70
CA THR A 247 17.60 -1.06 1.50
C THR A 247 16.46 -1.49 0.58
N LEU A 248 15.26 -0.93 0.77
CA LEU A 248 14.12 -1.17 -0.11
C LEU A 248 14.35 -0.66 -1.53
N HIS A 249 15.07 0.46 -1.71
CA HIS A 249 15.49 0.89 -3.04
C HIS A 249 16.43 -0.12 -3.74
N GLY A 250 17.20 -0.90 -2.99
CA GLY A 250 17.99 -2.01 -3.53
C GLY A 250 17.15 -3.07 -4.25
N ILE A 251 15.87 -3.24 -3.90
CA ILE A 251 14.94 -4.17 -4.58
C ILE A 251 14.76 -3.78 -6.05
N LEU A 252 14.77 -2.48 -6.38
CA LEU A 252 14.70 -2.00 -7.77
C LEU A 252 15.89 -2.52 -8.60
N ARG A 253 17.07 -2.62 -7.96
CA ARG A 253 18.25 -3.18 -8.63
C ARG A 253 18.05 -4.66 -8.95
N VAL A 254 17.56 -5.44 -7.99
CA VAL A 254 17.24 -6.87 -8.19
C VAL A 254 16.21 -7.05 -9.32
N GLN A 255 15.14 -6.26 -9.31
CA GLN A 255 14.13 -6.26 -10.36
C GLN A 255 14.72 -5.93 -11.74
N SER A 256 15.60 -4.93 -11.82
CA SER A 256 16.28 -4.56 -13.08
C SER A 256 17.15 -5.70 -13.61
N CYS A 257 17.87 -6.40 -12.73
CA CYS A 257 18.71 -7.55 -13.09
C CYS A 257 17.85 -8.72 -13.58
N PHE A 258 16.73 -9.01 -12.90
CA PHE A 258 15.80 -10.07 -13.29
C PHE A 258 15.15 -9.81 -14.65
N ARG A 259 14.61 -8.60 -14.87
CA ARG A 259 14.06 -8.19 -16.18
C ARG A 259 15.10 -8.28 -17.29
N GLY A 260 16.33 -7.84 -17.01
CA GLY A 260 17.45 -7.97 -17.94
C GLY A 260 17.84 -9.41 -18.24
N TYR A 261 17.80 -10.31 -17.23
CA TYR A 261 18.02 -11.73 -17.42
C TYR A 261 16.95 -12.36 -18.31
N GLN A 262 15.67 -12.09 -18.03
CA GLN A 262 14.54 -12.59 -18.82
C GLN A 262 14.64 -12.16 -20.29
N ALA A 263 14.95 -10.89 -20.56
CA ALA A 263 15.15 -10.38 -21.91
C ALA A 263 16.31 -11.06 -22.64
N ARG A 264 17.43 -11.33 -21.94
CA ARG A 264 18.58 -12.05 -22.53
C ARG A 264 18.25 -13.50 -22.85
N CYS A 265 17.48 -14.19 -22.01
CA CYS A 265 17.03 -15.56 -22.26
C CYS A 265 16.12 -15.61 -23.49
N LEU A 266 15.10 -14.75 -23.55
CA LEU A 266 14.20 -14.66 -24.71
C LEU A 266 14.97 -14.36 -25.99
N ARG A 267 15.93 -13.43 -25.94
CA ARG A 267 16.79 -13.11 -27.08
C ARG A 267 17.58 -14.35 -27.54
N LYS A 268 18.20 -15.10 -26.62
CA LYS A 268 18.95 -16.33 -26.96
C LYS A 268 18.06 -17.38 -27.64
N GLU A 269 16.83 -17.56 -27.16
CA GLU A 269 15.88 -18.51 -27.75
C GLU A 269 15.46 -18.08 -29.16
N LEU A 270 15.17 -16.80 -29.36
CA LEU A 270 14.84 -16.24 -30.68
C LEU A 270 16.01 -16.41 -31.66
N TRP A 271 17.24 -16.10 -31.24
CA TRP A 271 18.43 -16.29 -32.09
C TRP A 271 18.67 -17.76 -32.44
N ARG A 272 18.40 -18.68 -31.52
CA ARG A 272 18.46 -20.13 -31.80
C ARG A 272 17.45 -20.50 -32.87
N GLY A 273 16.20 -20.05 -32.73
CA GLY A 273 15.14 -20.27 -33.72
C GLY A 273 15.48 -19.72 -35.10
N ILE A 274 15.95 -18.47 -35.17
CA ILE A 274 16.38 -17.83 -36.43
C ILE A 274 17.52 -18.62 -37.07
N THR A 275 18.55 -19.00 -36.30
CA THR A 275 19.71 -19.73 -36.82
C THR A 275 19.28 -21.09 -37.37
N THR A 276 18.40 -21.80 -36.66
CA THR A 276 17.82 -23.07 -37.14
C THR A 276 17.07 -22.86 -38.45
N LEU A 277 16.15 -21.90 -38.53
CA LEU A 277 15.40 -21.61 -39.76
C LEU A 277 16.33 -21.25 -40.94
N GLN A 278 17.32 -20.38 -40.70
CA GLN A 278 18.32 -20.02 -41.70
C GLN A 278 19.10 -21.23 -42.19
N SER A 279 19.46 -22.18 -41.30
CA SER A 279 20.15 -23.41 -41.66
C SER A 279 19.29 -24.30 -42.58
N PHE A 280 17.99 -24.42 -42.31
CA PHE A 280 17.05 -25.17 -43.16
C PHE A 280 16.92 -24.54 -44.54
N ILE A 281 16.72 -23.22 -44.60
CA ILE A 281 16.58 -22.49 -45.88
C ILE A 281 17.86 -22.62 -46.72
N ARG A 282 19.04 -22.45 -46.11
CA ARG A 282 20.33 -22.61 -46.81
C ARG A 282 20.53 -24.04 -47.29
N GLY A 283 20.18 -25.04 -46.47
CA GLY A 283 20.21 -26.44 -46.84
C GLY A 283 19.30 -26.76 -48.03
N GLU A 284 18.06 -26.26 -48.00
CA GLU A 284 17.08 -26.50 -49.05
C GLU A 284 17.45 -25.84 -50.39
N LYS A 285 17.95 -24.60 -50.34
CA LYS A 285 18.49 -23.92 -51.54
C LYS A 285 19.62 -24.72 -52.18
N THR A 286 20.52 -25.27 -51.36
CA THR A 286 21.65 -26.08 -51.82
C THR A 286 21.17 -27.40 -52.44
N ARG A 287 20.23 -28.10 -51.78
CA ARG A 287 19.64 -29.35 -52.31
C ARG A 287 18.93 -29.13 -53.64
N LYS A 288 18.11 -28.09 -53.77
CA LYS A 288 17.46 -27.75 -55.05
C LYS A 288 18.48 -27.44 -56.15
N GLY A 289 19.48 -26.62 -55.85
CA GLY A 289 20.55 -26.31 -56.80
C GLY A 289 21.32 -27.55 -57.26
N PHE A 290 21.65 -28.45 -56.33
CA PHE A 290 22.31 -29.72 -56.64
C PHE A 290 21.41 -30.65 -57.47
N ALA A 291 20.12 -30.77 -57.14
CA ALA A 291 19.17 -31.60 -57.90
C ALA A 291 19.05 -31.12 -59.36
N THR A 292 18.93 -29.81 -59.59
CA THR A 292 18.93 -29.24 -60.95
C THR A 292 20.25 -29.51 -61.68
N SER A 293 21.39 -29.36 -60.99
CA SER A 293 22.72 -29.67 -61.57
C SER A 293 22.83 -31.14 -61.96
N LEU A 294 22.40 -32.06 -61.09
CA LEU A 294 22.42 -33.50 -61.33
C LEU A 294 21.52 -33.88 -62.51
N GLN A 295 20.32 -33.29 -62.60
CA GLN A 295 19.42 -33.49 -63.73
C GLN A 295 20.05 -33.02 -65.05
N ARG A 296 20.66 -31.83 -65.05
CA ARG A 296 21.40 -31.32 -66.22
C ARG A 296 22.57 -32.22 -66.61
N HIS A 297 23.34 -32.69 -65.63
CA HIS A 297 24.47 -33.59 -65.87
C HIS A 297 24.01 -34.93 -66.45
N ARG A 298 22.95 -35.54 -65.90
CA ARG A 298 22.34 -36.77 -66.43
C ARG A 298 21.86 -36.57 -67.87
N ALA A 299 21.14 -35.48 -68.16
CA ALA A 299 20.71 -35.16 -69.51
C ALA A 299 21.89 -34.99 -70.48
N ALA A 300 22.94 -34.27 -70.05
CA ALA A 300 24.16 -34.09 -70.85
C ALA A 300 24.85 -35.44 -71.16
N VAL A 301 24.99 -36.33 -70.17
CA VAL A 301 25.58 -37.66 -70.35
C VAL A 301 24.74 -38.50 -71.32
N ILE A 302 23.41 -38.48 -71.23
CA ILE A 302 22.52 -39.22 -72.14
C ILE A 302 22.67 -38.71 -73.59
N ILE A 303 22.67 -37.39 -73.79
CA ILE A 303 22.84 -36.77 -75.11
C ILE A 303 24.22 -37.13 -75.68
N GLN A 304 25.29 -36.94 -74.90
CA GLN A 304 26.66 -37.29 -75.30
C GLN A 304 26.80 -38.77 -75.66
N LYS A 305 26.17 -39.67 -74.88
CA LYS A 305 26.14 -41.11 -75.18
C LYS A 305 25.49 -41.40 -76.52
N HIS A 306 24.32 -40.81 -76.80
CA HIS A 306 23.60 -41.00 -78.07
C HIS A 306 24.43 -40.49 -79.24
N VAL A 307 24.98 -39.27 -79.15
CA VAL A 307 25.80 -38.68 -80.21
C VAL A 307 27.04 -39.54 -80.50
N LYS A 308 27.78 -39.95 -79.47
CA LYS A 308 28.96 -40.84 -79.62
C LYS A 308 28.58 -42.18 -80.25
N THR A 309 27.44 -42.75 -79.85
CA THR A 309 26.95 -44.03 -80.40
C THR A 309 26.59 -43.89 -81.88
N THR A 310 25.90 -42.82 -82.26
CA THR A 310 25.52 -42.54 -83.66
C THR A 310 26.76 -42.33 -84.53
N TYR A 311 27.74 -41.56 -84.04
CA TYR A 311 29.01 -41.37 -84.76
C TYR A 311 29.76 -42.68 -84.98
N ALA A 312 29.91 -43.50 -83.93
CA ALA A 312 30.55 -44.81 -84.03
C ALA A 312 29.81 -45.77 -84.98
N ARG A 313 28.48 -45.82 -84.90
CA ARG A 313 27.64 -46.63 -85.80
C ARG A 313 27.77 -46.20 -87.27
N ASN A 314 27.73 -44.90 -87.54
CA ASN A 314 27.90 -44.38 -88.89
C ASN A 314 29.29 -44.71 -89.45
N ARG A 315 30.33 -44.59 -88.63
CA ARG A 315 31.70 -45.00 -89.02
C ARG A 315 31.77 -46.49 -89.34
N MET A 316 31.18 -47.35 -88.49
CA MET A 316 31.13 -48.79 -88.74
C MET A 316 30.37 -49.13 -90.02
N LYS A 317 29.20 -48.50 -90.26
CA LYS A 317 28.42 -48.67 -91.48
C LYS A 317 29.20 -48.26 -92.75
N MET A 318 29.97 -47.18 -92.68
CA MET A 318 30.83 -46.75 -93.79
C MET A 318 31.92 -47.79 -94.06
N THR A 319 32.60 -48.29 -93.01
CA THR A 319 33.64 -49.31 -93.17
C THR A 319 33.08 -50.65 -93.66
N THR A 320 31.93 -51.10 -93.17
CA THR A 320 31.31 -52.34 -93.63
C THR A 320 30.74 -52.18 -95.03
N GLY A 321 30.15 -51.04 -95.38
CA GLY A 321 29.73 -50.73 -96.73
C GLY A 321 30.88 -50.79 -97.72
N ALA A 322 32.01 -50.14 -97.41
CA ALA A 322 33.23 -50.22 -98.23
C ALA A 322 33.76 -51.65 -98.34
N ALA A 323 33.82 -52.39 -97.22
CA ALA A 323 34.26 -53.78 -97.22
C ALA A 323 33.34 -54.69 -98.06
N VAL A 324 32.01 -54.51 -98.01
CA VAL A 324 31.05 -55.26 -98.82
C VAL A 324 31.22 -54.97 -100.31
N VAL A 325 31.48 -53.71 -100.69
CA VAL A 325 31.77 -53.35 -102.10
C VAL A 325 33.07 -53.99 -102.58
N ILE A 326 34.12 -53.96 -101.75
CA ILE A 326 35.39 -54.63 -102.07
C ILE A 326 35.19 -56.15 -102.17
N GLN A 327 34.49 -56.76 -101.22
CA GLN A 327 34.20 -58.19 -101.21
C GLN A 327 33.31 -58.61 -102.38
N SER A 328 32.32 -57.80 -102.78
CA SER A 328 31.47 -58.10 -103.93
C SER A 328 32.25 -57.99 -105.23
N PHE A 329 33.18 -57.03 -105.34
CA PHE A 329 34.13 -56.95 -106.44
C PHE A 329 35.05 -58.18 -106.48
N ILE A 330 35.69 -58.54 -105.36
CA ILE A 330 36.57 -59.73 -105.26
C ILE A 330 35.82 -61.02 -105.54
N ARG A 331 34.61 -61.21 -104.99
CA ARG A 331 33.77 -62.39 -105.27
C ARG A 331 33.35 -62.44 -106.74
N GLY A 332 32.99 -61.31 -107.34
CA GLY A 332 32.70 -61.22 -108.78
C GLY A 332 33.94 -61.56 -109.63
N LEU A 333 35.12 -61.13 -109.19
CA LEU A 333 36.40 -61.43 -109.84
C LEU A 333 36.80 -62.90 -109.65
N LEU A 334 36.57 -63.49 -108.48
CA LEU A 334 36.75 -64.91 -108.17
C LEU A 334 35.77 -65.77 -108.99
N VAL A 335 34.49 -65.44 -109.08
CA VAL A 335 33.53 -66.18 -109.93
C VAL A 335 33.93 -66.10 -111.41
N ARG A 336 34.41 -64.94 -111.88
CA ARG A 336 34.95 -64.80 -113.26
C ARG A 336 36.27 -65.57 -113.47
N ARG A 337 37.04 -65.82 -112.41
CA ARG A 337 38.29 -66.60 -112.43
C ARG A 337 38.05 -68.11 -112.21
N CYS A 338 36.96 -68.48 -111.54
CA CYS A 338 36.53 -69.83 -111.19
C CYS A 338 35.39 -70.34 -112.11
N SER A 339 35.13 -69.70 -113.26
CA SER A 339 34.50 -70.35 -114.42
C SER A 339 35.49 -71.32 -115.11
N GLY A 340 36.13 -72.12 -114.27
CA GLY A 340 37.10 -73.17 -114.50
C GLY A 340 37.38 -73.73 -113.11
N ASP A 341 36.77 -74.88 -112.85
CA ASP A 341 36.90 -75.77 -111.68
C ASP A 341 35.93 -75.72 -110.50
N ILE A 342 35.48 -76.94 -110.23
CA ILE A 342 34.38 -77.47 -109.41
C ILE A 342 34.86 -77.77 -107.98
N GLY A 343 33.95 -77.69 -107.00
CA GLY A 343 33.92 -78.69 -105.91
C GLY A 343 33.86 -78.21 -104.46
N PHE A 344 32.70 -78.45 -103.84
CA PHE A 344 32.49 -78.99 -102.47
C PHE A 344 33.32 -78.48 -101.27
N LEU A 345 32.61 -77.98 -100.24
CA LEU A 345 32.88 -78.36 -98.83
C LEU A 345 31.70 -78.03 -97.90
N LYS A 346 31.25 -79.07 -97.16
CA LYS A 346 30.39 -79.03 -95.96
C LYS A 346 31.26 -78.77 -94.71
N SER A 347 30.66 -78.20 -93.65
CA SER A 347 30.92 -78.37 -92.20
C SER A 347 30.58 -77.04 -91.49
N GLY A 348 29.98 -76.92 -90.30
CA GLY A 348 29.66 -77.84 -89.21
C GLY A 348 29.07 -76.98 -88.07
N GLY A 349 28.25 -77.56 -87.20
CA GLY A 349 27.59 -76.85 -86.09
C GLY A 349 28.45 -76.67 -84.84
N MET A 350 28.07 -75.71 -83.99
CA MET A 350 28.27 -75.63 -82.52
C MET A 350 27.60 -74.33 -82.02
N LYS A 351 26.58 -74.39 -81.16
CA LYS A 351 26.58 -74.43 -79.67
C LYS A 351 26.62 -73.04 -78.99
N THR A 352 25.48 -72.72 -78.34
CA THR A 352 25.27 -72.23 -76.96
C THR A 352 25.80 -70.86 -76.47
N ASN A 353 24.90 -70.20 -75.71
CA ASN A 353 25.09 -69.16 -74.66
C ASN A 353 25.31 -67.72 -75.17
N GLU A 354 24.77 -66.66 -74.58
CA GLU A 354 24.42 -66.39 -73.17
C GLU A 354 23.47 -65.17 -73.13
N ALA A 355 22.41 -65.23 -72.32
CA ALA A 355 21.59 -64.07 -71.95
C ALA A 355 22.12 -63.55 -70.61
N ASP A 356 22.63 -62.33 -70.60
CA ASP A 356 23.08 -61.61 -69.40
C ASP A 356 21.86 -61.29 -68.51
N GLU A 357 21.55 -62.22 -67.60
CA GLU A 357 20.67 -61.98 -66.47
C GLU A 357 21.46 -61.17 -65.43
N VAL A 358 21.01 -59.94 -65.16
CA VAL A 358 21.62 -59.06 -64.17
C VAL A 358 21.39 -59.67 -62.78
N LEU A 359 22.38 -60.42 -62.31
CA LEU A 359 22.47 -60.96 -60.96
C LEU A 359 22.66 -59.80 -59.96
N VAL A 360 21.56 -59.25 -59.45
CA VAL A 360 21.59 -58.39 -58.25
C VAL A 360 22.05 -59.29 -57.10
N LYS A 361 23.32 -59.14 -56.70
CA LYS A 361 23.91 -59.89 -55.59
C LYS A 361 22.98 -59.83 -54.37
N ALA A 362 22.56 -61.00 -53.89
CA ALA A 362 21.71 -61.16 -52.71
C ALA A 362 22.22 -60.41 -51.46
N SER A 363 23.54 -60.14 -51.39
CA SER A 363 24.17 -59.34 -50.34
C SER A 363 23.71 -57.88 -50.29
N PHE A 364 23.36 -57.28 -51.43
CA PHE A 364 22.91 -55.88 -51.49
C PHE A 364 21.44 -55.75 -51.08
N LEU A 365 20.60 -56.71 -51.45
CA LEU A 365 19.21 -56.80 -51.00
C LEU A 365 19.13 -57.07 -49.48
N ALA A 366 19.98 -57.95 -48.95
CA ALA A 366 20.06 -58.23 -47.52
C ALA A 366 20.51 -57.01 -46.70
N GLU A 367 21.47 -56.22 -47.20
CA GLU A 367 21.91 -54.97 -46.56
C GLU A 367 20.82 -53.88 -46.62
N LEU A 368 20.07 -53.80 -47.72
CA LEU A 368 18.94 -52.87 -47.84
C LEU A 368 17.82 -53.25 -46.85
N GLN A 369 17.46 -54.54 -46.76
CA GLN A 369 16.48 -55.06 -45.79
C GLN A 369 16.90 -54.77 -44.35
N ARG A 370 18.18 -54.91 -44.01
CA ARG A 370 18.70 -54.60 -42.67
C ARG A 370 18.57 -53.12 -42.32
N ARG A 371 18.79 -52.22 -43.27
CA ARG A 371 18.62 -50.76 -43.07
C ARG A 371 17.16 -50.36 -42.93
N VAL A 372 16.27 -50.99 -43.70
CA VAL A 372 14.82 -50.79 -43.58
C VAL A 372 14.34 -51.25 -42.21
N LEU A 373 14.69 -52.45 -41.76
CA LEU A 373 14.31 -52.96 -40.44
C LEU A 373 14.85 -52.08 -39.29
N LYS A 374 16.06 -51.54 -39.42
CA LYS A 374 16.63 -50.61 -38.43
C LYS A 374 15.92 -49.26 -38.41
N ALA A 375 15.50 -48.76 -39.57
CA ALA A 375 14.71 -47.54 -39.68
C ALA A 375 13.29 -47.73 -39.13
N GLU A 376 12.65 -48.87 -39.41
CA GLU A 376 11.33 -49.23 -38.87
C GLU A 376 11.36 -49.41 -37.34
N ALA A 377 12.42 -50.01 -36.80
CA ALA A 377 12.60 -50.11 -35.35
C ALA A 377 12.76 -48.73 -34.69
N GLY A 378 13.57 -47.84 -35.28
CA GLY A 378 13.73 -46.47 -34.79
C GLY A 378 12.47 -45.61 -34.93
N LEU A 379 11.63 -45.87 -35.93
CA LEU A 379 10.34 -45.19 -36.07
C LEU A 379 9.38 -45.61 -34.95
N ARG A 380 9.30 -46.92 -34.65
CA ARG A 380 8.46 -47.43 -33.55
C ARG A 380 8.86 -46.87 -32.19
N GLU A 381 10.15 -46.80 -31.89
CA GLU A 381 10.63 -46.22 -30.62
C GLU A 381 10.24 -44.73 -30.51
N LYS A 382 10.26 -44.00 -31.63
CA LYS A 382 9.82 -42.59 -31.66
C LYS A 382 8.31 -42.42 -31.57
N GLU A 383 7.53 -43.36 -32.10
CA GLU A 383 6.07 -43.39 -31.93
C GLU A 383 5.70 -43.66 -30.46
N GLU A 384 6.37 -44.60 -29.79
CA GLU A 384 6.16 -44.89 -28.36
C GLU A 384 6.54 -43.69 -27.46
N GLU A 385 7.66 -43.02 -27.74
CA GLU A 385 8.03 -41.79 -27.03
C GLU A 385 6.97 -40.68 -27.21
N ASN A 386 6.39 -40.58 -28.43
CA ASN A 386 5.39 -39.58 -28.73
C ASN A 386 4.07 -39.87 -28.02
N ASP A 387 3.65 -41.13 -27.95
CA ASP A 387 2.46 -41.56 -27.20
C ASP A 387 2.59 -41.26 -25.70
N ILE A 388 3.77 -41.48 -25.11
CA ILE A 388 4.05 -41.14 -23.71
C ILE A 388 3.98 -39.61 -23.48
N LEU A 389 4.51 -38.82 -24.42
CA LEU A 389 4.44 -37.36 -24.33
C LEU A 389 2.99 -36.84 -24.47
N HIS A 390 2.20 -37.44 -25.35
CA HIS A 390 0.78 -37.12 -25.49
C HIS A 390 -0.01 -37.45 -24.22
N GLN A 391 0.24 -38.61 -23.58
CA GLN A 391 -0.37 -38.94 -22.29
C GLN A 391 0.02 -37.95 -21.19
N ARG A 392 1.28 -37.50 -21.14
CA ARG A 392 1.71 -36.49 -20.17
C ARG A 392 1.02 -35.15 -20.40
N LEU A 393 0.90 -34.70 -21.65
CA LEU A 393 0.18 -33.48 -22.00
C LEU A 393 -1.28 -33.56 -21.56
N GLN A 394 -1.95 -34.68 -21.82
CA GLN A 394 -3.35 -34.88 -21.43
C GLN A 394 -3.54 -34.87 -19.90
N GLN A 395 -2.58 -35.42 -19.15
CA GLN A 395 -2.58 -35.32 -17.68
C GLN A 395 -2.40 -33.88 -17.18
N TYR A 396 -1.54 -33.08 -17.83
CA TYR A 396 -1.37 -31.67 -17.48
C TYR A 396 -2.62 -30.86 -17.78
N GLU A 397 -3.27 -31.10 -18.92
CA GLU A 397 -4.50 -30.43 -19.32
C GLU A 397 -5.65 -30.74 -18.36
N SER A 398 -5.80 -32.00 -17.95
CA SER A 398 -6.78 -32.42 -16.95
C SER A 398 -6.56 -31.74 -15.60
N ARG A 399 -5.31 -31.72 -15.10
CA ARG A 399 -4.98 -31.01 -13.84
C ARG A 399 -5.23 -29.52 -13.94
N TRP A 400 -4.89 -28.90 -15.08
CA TRP A 400 -5.14 -27.48 -15.31
C TRP A 400 -6.63 -27.17 -15.26
N SER A 401 -7.46 -28.00 -15.90
CA SER A 401 -8.92 -27.83 -15.89
C SER A 401 -9.51 -27.95 -14.48
N GLU A 402 -8.99 -28.84 -13.64
CA GLU A 402 -9.40 -28.96 -12.23
C GLU A 402 -9.04 -27.71 -11.42
N TYR A 403 -7.87 -27.13 -11.64
CA TYR A 403 -7.47 -25.88 -10.99
C TYR A 403 -8.34 -24.71 -11.44
N GLU A 404 -8.67 -24.64 -12.72
CA GLU A 404 -9.54 -23.60 -13.27
C GLU A 404 -10.96 -23.69 -12.68
N LEU A 405 -11.50 -24.91 -12.55
CA LEU A 405 -12.79 -25.17 -11.90
C LEU A 405 -12.78 -24.75 -10.42
N LYS A 406 -11.72 -25.07 -9.68
CA LYS A 406 -11.57 -24.65 -8.27
C LYS A 406 -11.49 -23.13 -8.15
N MET A 407 -10.78 -22.46 -9.05
CA MET A 407 -10.68 -21.00 -9.07
C MET A 407 -12.04 -20.35 -9.37
N LYS A 408 -12.78 -20.84 -10.36
CA LYS A 408 -14.13 -20.35 -10.68
C LYS A 408 -15.11 -20.55 -9.53
N SER A 409 -15.10 -21.72 -8.88
CA SER A 409 -15.94 -21.99 -7.70
C SER A 409 -15.63 -21.03 -6.54
N MET A 410 -14.35 -20.76 -6.28
CA MET A 410 -13.92 -19.84 -5.24
C MET A 410 -14.32 -18.39 -5.54
N GLU A 411 -14.21 -17.97 -6.81
CA GLU A 411 -14.66 -16.66 -7.28
C GLU A 411 -16.18 -16.48 -7.14
N GLU A 412 -16.99 -17.51 -7.45
CA GLU A 412 -18.43 -17.48 -7.27
C GLU A 412 -18.84 -17.34 -5.80
N VAL A 413 -18.18 -18.06 -4.88
CA VAL A 413 -18.40 -17.93 -3.44
C VAL A 413 -18.07 -16.50 -2.98
N TRP A 414 -16.97 -15.94 -3.45
CA TRP A 414 -16.58 -14.58 -3.12
C TRP A 414 -17.59 -13.55 -3.65
N GLN A 415 -18.04 -13.69 -4.90
CA GLN A 415 -19.06 -12.78 -5.44
C GLN A 415 -20.38 -12.87 -4.66
N LYS A 416 -20.78 -14.06 -4.21
CA LYS A 416 -21.97 -14.23 -3.35
C LYS A 416 -21.78 -13.52 -2.00
N GLN A 417 -20.60 -13.65 -1.38
CA GLN A 417 -20.28 -12.97 -0.12
C GLN A 417 -20.23 -11.44 -0.29
N MET A 418 -19.65 -10.94 -1.38
CA MET A 418 -19.60 -9.50 -1.68
C MET A 418 -20.99 -8.92 -1.89
N ARG A 419 -21.85 -9.60 -2.66
CA ARG A 419 -23.25 -9.19 -2.87
C ARG A 419 -24.05 -9.20 -1.56
N SER A 420 -23.83 -10.18 -0.69
CA SER A 420 -24.46 -10.24 0.64
C SER A 420 -24.01 -9.07 1.54
N LEU A 421 -22.71 -8.76 1.56
CA LEU A 421 -22.17 -7.63 2.33
C LEU A 421 -22.68 -6.29 1.80
N GLN A 422 -22.71 -6.09 0.48
CA GLN A 422 -23.27 -4.89 -0.15
C GLN A 422 -24.76 -4.72 0.17
N SER A 423 -25.53 -5.82 0.15
CA SER A 423 -26.93 -5.83 0.57
C SER A 423 -27.07 -5.42 2.04
N SER A 424 -26.29 -6.01 2.96
CA SER A 424 -26.33 -5.66 4.39
C SER A 424 -25.95 -4.20 4.67
N LEU A 425 -24.97 -3.66 3.93
CA LEU A 425 -24.55 -2.26 4.02
C LEU A 425 -25.65 -1.33 3.48
N SER A 426 -26.31 -1.72 2.38
CA SER A 426 -27.45 -0.96 1.85
C SER A 426 -28.65 -0.94 2.79
N ILE A 427 -28.91 -2.03 3.51
CA ILE A 427 -29.97 -2.14 4.51
C ILE A 427 -29.64 -1.23 5.69
N ALA A 428 -28.42 -1.30 6.22
CA ALA A 428 -27.96 -0.43 7.32
C ALA A 428 -28.02 1.06 6.95
N LYS A 429 -27.66 1.43 5.71
CA LYS A 429 -27.81 2.79 5.19
C LYS A 429 -29.26 3.23 5.08
N LYS A 430 -30.16 2.36 4.61
CA LYS A 430 -31.60 2.67 4.53
C LYS A 430 -32.22 2.82 5.93
N SER A 431 -31.83 2.01 6.91
CA SER A 431 -32.29 2.14 8.30
C SER A 431 -31.87 3.48 8.92
N LEU A 432 -30.66 3.97 8.63
CA LEU A 432 -30.22 5.32 9.06
C LEU A 432 -31.00 6.45 8.35
N ALA A 433 -31.32 6.28 7.07
CA ALA A 433 -32.08 7.28 6.33
C ALA A 433 -33.57 7.36 6.76
N MET A 434 -34.14 6.26 7.25
CA MET A 434 -35.50 6.25 7.81
C MET A 434 -35.58 6.91 9.19
N ASP A 435 -34.57 6.72 10.04
CA ASP A 435 -34.44 7.44 11.33
C ASP A 435 -34.31 8.97 11.16
N ASP A 436 -33.67 9.43 10.07
CA ASP A 436 -33.58 10.86 9.73
C ASP A 436 -34.87 11.41 9.09
N SER A 437 -35.68 10.56 8.45
CA SER A 437 -36.94 10.97 7.81
C SER A 437 -38.09 11.08 8.81
N GLU A 438 -38.18 10.20 9.81
CA GLU A 438 -39.24 10.25 10.83
C GLU A 438 -39.11 11.46 11.78
N ARG A 439 -37.92 12.08 11.85
CA ARG A 439 -37.72 13.33 12.61
C ARG A 439 -38.05 14.61 11.85
N ASN A 440 -38.12 14.56 10.52
CA ASN A 440 -38.40 15.73 9.67
C ASN A 440 -39.86 15.82 9.20
N SER A 441 -40.69 14.81 9.46
CA SER A 441 -42.11 14.80 9.12
C SER A 441 -43.06 15.41 10.17
N ASP A 442 -42.57 15.80 11.35
CA ASP A 442 -43.40 16.46 12.39
C ASP A 442 -43.20 17.99 12.48
N ALA A 443 -42.51 18.60 11.52
CA ALA A 443 -42.31 20.05 11.46
C ALA A 443 -42.67 20.63 10.09
N SER A 444 -43.94 20.51 9.71
CA SER A 444 -44.56 21.46 8.78
C SER A 444 -46.03 21.62 9.15
N VAL A 445 -46.43 22.83 9.57
CA VAL A 445 -47.64 23.55 9.12
C VAL A 445 -47.56 25.00 9.66
N ASN A 446 -47.54 25.94 8.71
CA ASN A 446 -47.91 27.37 8.76
C ASN A 446 -46.96 28.41 9.39
N ALA A 447 -46.28 29.14 8.51
CA ALA A 447 -45.88 30.53 8.71
C ALA A 447 -46.89 31.44 8.01
N SER A 448 -47.62 32.24 8.79
CA SER A 448 -48.24 33.50 8.35
C SER A 448 -48.15 34.50 9.52
N ASP A 449 -47.53 35.64 9.22
CA ASP A 449 -47.59 36.97 9.84
C ASP A 449 -47.45 37.23 11.35
N ASP A 450 -46.56 38.21 11.60
CA ASP A 450 -46.62 39.34 12.55
C ASP A 450 -46.40 39.19 14.08
N LYS A 451 -45.50 40.08 14.53
CA LYS A 451 -45.45 40.84 15.81
C LYS A 451 -45.14 40.16 17.16
N GLU A 452 -44.04 40.67 17.74
CA GLU A 452 -43.90 41.35 19.05
C GLU A 452 -44.32 40.68 20.39
N TYR A 453 -43.46 40.89 21.39
CA TYR A 453 -43.59 40.74 22.86
C TYR A 453 -43.57 39.36 23.56
N SER A 454 -42.51 39.18 24.36
CA SER A 454 -42.50 38.97 25.83
C SER A 454 -43.56 38.08 26.51
N TRP A 455 -43.13 37.09 27.31
CA TRP A 455 -43.23 37.02 28.80
C TRP A 455 -43.01 35.59 29.34
N ASP A 456 -42.10 35.52 30.31
CA ASP A 456 -42.03 34.77 31.58
C ASP A 456 -42.91 33.54 31.95
N VAL A 457 -42.19 32.58 32.60
CA VAL A 457 -42.47 31.85 33.87
C VAL A 457 -43.61 30.81 33.90
N GLY A 458 -43.29 29.50 34.04
CA GLY A 458 -43.27 28.76 35.34
C GLY A 458 -44.52 27.87 35.45
N ASN A 459 -44.59 26.66 36.04
CA ASN A 459 -43.83 26.02 37.11
C ASN A 459 -44.23 24.51 37.21
N ASN A 460 -43.23 23.65 37.47
CA ASN A 460 -43.19 22.42 38.28
C ASN A 460 -44.33 21.37 38.34
N GLN A 461 -43.97 20.10 38.05
CA GLN A 461 -43.87 19.05 39.11
C GLN A 461 -43.04 17.80 38.70
N ARG A 462 -42.02 17.49 39.52
CA ARG A 462 -41.49 16.17 39.98
C ARG A 462 -41.61 14.91 39.08
N ARG A 463 -40.45 14.29 38.77
CA ARG A 463 -39.89 13.01 39.34
C ARG A 463 -38.99 12.27 38.31
N GLN A 464 -37.70 12.24 38.62
CA GLN A 464 -36.76 11.11 38.63
C GLN A 464 -36.88 9.94 37.60
N GLU A 465 -35.78 9.80 36.83
CA GLU A 465 -35.12 8.58 36.30
C GLU A 465 -35.76 7.72 35.18
N SER A 466 -35.15 7.71 33.99
CA SER A 466 -34.24 6.64 33.53
C SER A 466 -33.98 6.65 32.01
N SER A 467 -32.71 6.42 31.65
CA SER A 467 -32.15 5.84 30.41
C SER A 467 -32.86 6.05 29.05
N GLY A 468 -32.19 6.76 28.13
CA GLY A 468 -32.62 6.79 26.72
C GLY A 468 -31.65 7.43 25.73
N THR A 469 -30.32 7.24 25.86
CA THR A 469 -29.34 7.84 24.93
C THR A 469 -28.44 6.80 24.24
N ARG A 470 -28.96 5.58 24.01
CA ARG A 470 -28.15 4.47 23.47
C ARG A 470 -28.33 4.14 21.98
N SER A 471 -29.28 4.72 21.25
CA SER A 471 -29.57 4.24 19.89
C SER A 471 -28.57 4.74 18.81
N MET A 472 -28.23 6.03 18.78
CA MET A 472 -27.42 6.59 17.67
C MET A 472 -25.94 6.17 17.68
N SER A 473 -25.37 5.87 18.85
CA SER A 473 -23.98 5.39 18.93
C SER A 473 -23.82 3.94 18.47
N ALA A 474 -24.88 3.14 18.60
CA ALA A 474 -24.86 1.72 18.24
C ALA A 474 -24.80 1.55 16.71
N GLY A 475 -25.61 2.29 15.94
CA GLY A 475 -25.64 2.19 14.46
C GLY A 475 -24.31 2.56 13.79
N LEU A 476 -23.68 3.66 14.22
CA LEU A 476 -22.35 4.07 13.74
C LEU A 476 -21.25 3.09 14.15
N SER A 477 -21.36 2.46 15.33
CA SER A 477 -20.42 1.42 15.78
C SER A 477 -20.55 0.13 14.96
N VAL A 478 -21.76 -0.25 14.54
CA VAL A 478 -22.00 -1.44 13.71
C VAL A 478 -21.46 -1.26 12.29
N ILE A 479 -21.61 -0.08 11.70
CA ILE A 479 -21.04 0.25 10.38
C ILE A 479 -19.51 0.26 10.43
N SER A 480 -18.94 0.83 11.49
CA SER A 480 -17.48 0.84 11.68
C SER A 480 -16.94 -0.59 11.83
N ARG A 481 -17.66 -1.46 12.55
CA ARG A 481 -17.28 -2.87 12.73
C ARG A 481 -17.40 -3.69 11.44
N LEU A 482 -18.42 -3.43 10.62
CA LEU A 482 -18.57 -4.08 9.30
C LEU A 482 -17.51 -3.62 8.30
N ALA A 483 -17.08 -2.35 8.37
CA ALA A 483 -15.98 -1.83 7.56
C ALA A 483 -14.63 -2.45 7.98
N GLU A 484 -14.39 -2.62 9.29
CA GLU A 484 -13.19 -3.32 9.79
C GLU A 484 -13.18 -4.81 9.41
N GLU A 485 -14.33 -5.50 9.48
CA GLU A 485 -14.45 -6.89 9.00
C GLU A 485 -14.21 -7.01 7.49
N PHE A 486 -14.63 -6.01 6.71
CA PHE A 486 -14.39 -5.96 5.27
C PHE A 486 -12.90 -5.82 4.95
N GLU A 487 -12.21 -4.90 5.62
CA GLU A 487 -10.77 -4.67 5.46
C GLU A 487 -9.97 -5.93 5.85
N GLN A 488 -10.34 -6.58 6.96
CA GLN A 488 -9.70 -7.84 7.38
C GLN A 488 -9.92 -8.98 6.39
N ARG A 489 -11.15 -9.20 5.89
CA ARG A 489 -11.43 -10.26 4.92
C ARG A 489 -10.76 -10.00 3.56
N SER A 490 -10.66 -8.73 3.15
CA SER A 490 -9.93 -8.32 1.94
C SER A 490 -8.43 -8.60 2.06
N GLN A 491 -7.85 -8.33 3.25
CA GLN A 491 -6.44 -8.61 3.53
C GLN A 491 -6.15 -10.12 3.54
N VAL A 492 -6.99 -10.93 4.19
CA VAL A 492 -6.85 -12.40 4.21
C VAL A 492 -6.93 -12.97 2.78
N PHE A 493 -7.86 -12.47 1.95
CA PHE A 493 -7.94 -12.88 0.55
C PHE A 493 -6.70 -12.46 -0.27
N GLY A 494 -6.18 -11.27 -0.04
CA GLY A 494 -4.94 -10.81 -0.68
C GLY A 494 -3.74 -11.69 -0.32
N ASP A 495 -3.73 -12.23 0.90
CA ASP A 495 -2.69 -13.13 1.39
C ASP A 495 -2.90 -14.58 0.91
N ASP A 496 -4.14 -15.08 0.84
CA ASP A 496 -4.49 -16.39 0.28
C ASP A 496 -4.27 -16.46 -1.24
N ALA A 497 -4.60 -15.40 -1.98
CA ALA A 497 -4.34 -15.30 -3.41
C ALA A 497 -2.84 -15.26 -3.70
N LYS A 498 -2.06 -14.55 -2.87
CA LYS A 498 -0.59 -14.59 -2.94
C LYS A 498 -0.05 -15.98 -2.62
N PHE A 499 -0.58 -16.63 -1.59
CA PHE A 499 -0.19 -17.98 -1.21
C PHE A 499 -0.46 -18.98 -2.33
N LEU A 500 -1.62 -18.92 -2.99
CA LEU A 500 -1.95 -19.80 -4.12
C LEU A 500 -1.10 -19.52 -5.36
N VAL A 501 -0.80 -18.26 -5.66
CA VAL A 501 0.16 -17.89 -6.72
C VAL A 501 1.57 -18.40 -6.39
N GLU A 502 1.95 -18.39 -5.12
CA GLU A 502 3.25 -18.86 -4.65
C GLU A 502 3.35 -20.39 -4.63
N VAL A 503 2.27 -21.08 -4.27
CA VAL A 503 2.13 -22.55 -4.38
C VAL A 503 2.13 -22.97 -5.85
N GLY A 504 1.40 -22.27 -6.72
CA GLY A 504 1.42 -22.50 -8.18
C GLY A 504 2.79 -22.24 -8.82
N LYS A 505 3.55 -21.26 -8.31
CA LYS A 505 4.95 -21.05 -8.70
C LYS A 505 5.86 -22.15 -8.16
N ARG A 506 5.66 -22.62 -6.94
CA ARG A 506 6.46 -23.70 -6.32
C ARG A 506 6.23 -25.05 -7.00
N THR A 507 5.00 -25.40 -7.36
CA THR A 507 4.72 -26.64 -8.12
C THR A 507 5.32 -26.57 -9.52
N MET A 508 5.19 -25.44 -10.23
CA MET A 508 5.87 -25.24 -11.51
C MET A 508 7.40 -25.27 -11.40
N LEU A 509 7.99 -24.75 -10.31
CA LEU A 509 9.43 -24.81 -10.06
C LEU A 509 9.91 -26.23 -9.67
N GLN A 510 9.16 -26.98 -8.87
CA GLN A 510 9.48 -28.37 -8.51
C GLN A 510 9.42 -29.30 -9.73
N ASP A 511 8.48 -29.08 -10.64
CA ASP A 511 8.35 -29.88 -11.86
C ASP A 511 9.35 -29.46 -12.94
N CYS A 512 9.72 -28.18 -13.02
CA CYS A 512 10.80 -27.70 -13.90
C CYS A 512 12.18 -28.21 -13.45
N VAL A 513 12.38 -28.42 -12.13
CA VAL A 513 13.58 -29.07 -11.58
C VAL A 513 13.58 -30.57 -11.87
N LYS A 514 12.43 -31.26 -11.80
CA LYS A 514 12.32 -32.69 -12.18
C LYS A 514 12.55 -32.93 -13.67
N GLN A 515 12.12 -32.03 -14.55
CA GLN A 515 12.40 -32.10 -16.00
C GLN A 515 13.87 -31.79 -16.38
N ARG A 516 14.67 -31.24 -15.46
CA ARG A 516 16.11 -30.99 -15.67
C ARG A 516 17.02 -32.08 -15.11
N LEU A 517 16.45 -33.06 -14.42
CA LEU A 517 17.16 -34.15 -13.74
C LEU A 517 16.93 -35.53 -14.37
N PHE A 518 16.21 -35.61 -15.50
CA PHE A 518 16.02 -36.84 -16.30
C PHE A 518 16.30 -36.60 -17.78
#